data_AF-A0A9W6WHR1-F1
#
_entry.id   AF-A0A9W6WHR1-F1
#
_cell.length_a   1.000
_cell.length_b   1.000
_cell.length_c   1.000
_cell.angle_alpha   90.00
_cell.angle_beta   90.00
_cell.angle_gamma   90.00
#
_symmetry.space_group_name_H-M   'P 1'
#
loop_
_entity.id
_entity.type
_entity.pdbx_description
1 polymer ?
#
loop_
_entity_poly.entity_id
_entity_poly.type
_entity_poly.pdbx_seq_one_letter_code
_entity_poly.pdbx_strand_id
1 'polypeptide(L)'
;MKLVRCAQGLDLGKLDEAHEIYKSVVHDRVGVEEASTRINELLSRKPRYNIWCCILIYGFASAMVTPWGFGGSWIDMPISFGIGLVVGFLQFVISPKSSLYSSVFEVTASIVVSFIGRAIGSINGGSTFCFSGIVQGSLALILPGYIILCGSLELQSRNIVAGSVRMFYAIIYSLFLGFGITLGAALYGWIDHNATSATTCQSNVSPWFRFLLVPMFTIGLALINQAKISQLPAMIVISGGGYVVNYFSGKHFSNAAEFTSTIGCFMIGFLSNLYSRIGRTFLGKRMNPGMAVVNMLPGIFVQVPSGIASQGSLLAGINTADAIVNSNHTTSSNTSSNEFSSTSLSFGIVMVQVAIGISVGLFAATIAVYPFGKKRTGLFTL
;
A
#
# COMPACT_ATOMS: atom_id res chain seq x y z
N MET A 1 0.47 21.85 28.17
CA MET A 1 0.08 20.54 27.62
C MET A 1 1.33 19.82 27.11
N LYS A 2 1.69 18.67 27.70
CA LYS A 2 2.72 17.78 27.13
C LYS A 2 2.00 16.88 26.12
N LEU A 3 2.04 17.23 24.85
CA LEU A 3 1.52 16.38 23.77
C LEU A 3 2.48 15.20 23.58
N VAL A 4 2.15 14.06 24.19
CA VAL A 4 2.87 12.81 23.94
C VAL A 4 2.41 12.27 22.59
N ARG A 5 3.23 12.45 21.56
CA ARG A 5 3.00 11.84 20.25
C ARG A 5 3.40 10.36 20.34
N CYS A 6 2.45 9.45 20.22
CA CYS A 6 2.74 8.04 20.01
C CYS A 6 3.13 7.82 18.53
N ALA A 7 4.21 7.07 18.29
CA ALA A 7 4.53 6.61 16.95
C ALA A 7 3.39 5.72 16.44
N GLN A 8 2.72 6.15 15.36
CA GLN A 8 1.67 5.37 14.75
C GLN A 8 2.31 4.22 13.97
N GLY A 9 1.89 3.00 14.25
CA GLY A 9 2.37 1.79 13.59
C GLY A 9 1.27 0.75 13.53
N LEU A 10 1.33 -0.10 12.52
CA LEU A 10 0.36 -1.16 12.30
C LEU A 10 0.96 -2.51 12.71
N ASP A 11 0.37 -3.15 13.71
CA ASP A 11 0.70 -4.51 14.13
C ASP A 11 -0.57 -5.35 14.07
N LEU A 12 -0.66 -6.18 13.03
CA LEU A 12 -1.82 -7.04 12.77
C LEU A 12 -2.03 -8.07 13.89
N GLY A 13 -0.93 -8.55 14.49
CA GLY A 13 -0.98 -9.51 15.58
C GLY A 13 -1.56 -8.91 16.86
N LYS A 14 -1.08 -7.72 17.23
CA LYS A 14 -1.60 -6.98 18.40
C LYS A 14 -3.04 -6.51 18.17
N LEU A 15 -3.39 -6.09 16.96
CA LEU A 15 -4.75 -5.66 16.64
C LEU A 15 -5.77 -6.79 16.86
N ASP A 16 -5.43 -7.99 16.37
CA ASP A 16 -6.25 -9.19 16.54
C ASP A 16 -6.40 -9.59 18.03
N GLU A 17 -5.30 -9.61 18.78
CA GLU A 17 -5.31 -9.94 20.22
C GLU A 17 -6.09 -8.89 21.05
N ALA A 18 -5.96 -7.61 20.73
CA ALA A 18 -6.70 -6.53 21.39
C ALA A 18 -8.22 -6.68 21.19
N HIS A 19 -8.65 -7.08 20.00
CA HIS A 19 -10.06 -7.33 19.74
C HIS A 19 -10.60 -8.59 20.42
N GLU A 20 -9.77 -9.63 20.56
CA GLU A 20 -10.14 -10.82 21.33
C GLU A 20 -10.39 -10.46 22.82
N ILE A 21 -9.54 -9.60 23.39
CA ILE A 21 -9.74 -9.07 24.75
C ILE A 21 -11.04 -8.25 24.83
N TYR A 22 -11.23 -7.29 23.91
CA TYR A 22 -12.45 -6.49 23.83
C TYR A 22 -13.71 -7.36 23.77
N LYS A 23 -13.71 -8.37 22.89
CA LYS A 23 -14.84 -9.28 22.73
C LYS A 23 -15.09 -10.10 24.00
N SER A 24 -14.04 -10.49 24.71
CA SER A 24 -14.17 -11.23 25.96
C SER A 24 -14.82 -10.40 27.07
N VAL A 25 -14.52 -9.10 27.13
CA VAL A 25 -15.18 -8.15 28.05
C VAL A 25 -16.66 -7.96 27.68
N VAL A 26 -16.96 -7.72 26.39
CA VAL A 26 -18.35 -7.51 25.93
C VAL A 26 -19.26 -8.73 26.14
N HIS A 27 -18.67 -9.93 26.15
CA HIS A 27 -19.40 -11.18 26.42
C HIS A 27 -19.33 -11.62 27.88
N ASP A 28 -18.92 -10.74 28.81
CA ASP A 28 -18.78 -11.00 30.25
C ASP A 28 -17.95 -12.26 30.57
N ARG A 29 -16.95 -12.58 29.75
CA ARG A 29 -16.05 -13.72 29.98
C ARG A 29 -14.86 -13.36 30.87
N VAL A 30 -14.49 -12.08 30.90
CA VAL A 30 -13.31 -11.53 31.57
C VAL A 30 -13.70 -10.19 32.19
N GLY A 31 -13.30 -9.95 33.44
CA GLY A 31 -13.55 -8.68 34.13
C GLY A 31 -12.70 -7.52 33.59
N VAL A 32 -13.13 -6.27 33.83
CA VAL A 32 -12.44 -5.07 33.33
C VAL A 32 -11.01 -4.95 33.86
N GLU A 33 -10.78 -5.28 35.13
CA GLU A 33 -9.47 -5.28 35.78
C GLU A 33 -8.47 -6.22 35.07
N GLU A 34 -8.92 -7.45 34.80
CA GLU A 34 -8.13 -8.47 34.12
C GLU A 34 -7.87 -8.09 32.66
N ALA A 35 -8.88 -7.56 31.96
CA ALA A 35 -8.73 -7.06 30.60
C ALA A 35 -7.74 -5.90 30.50
N SER A 36 -7.76 -4.97 31.46
CA SER A 36 -6.79 -3.87 31.55
C SER A 36 -5.36 -4.39 31.70
N THR A 37 -5.16 -5.39 32.56
CA THR A 37 -3.85 -6.04 32.76
C THR A 37 -3.37 -6.71 31.47
N ARG A 38 -4.23 -7.48 30.79
CA ARG A 38 -3.91 -8.13 29.51
C ARG A 38 -3.59 -7.12 28.40
N ILE A 39 -4.30 -5.99 28.34
CA ILE A 39 -4.01 -4.92 27.36
C ILE A 39 -2.65 -4.29 27.62
N ASN A 40 -2.30 -4.01 28.89
CA ASN A 40 -0.99 -3.45 29.22
C ASN A 40 0.15 -4.42 28.87
N GLU A 41 -0.03 -5.72 29.13
CA GLU A 41 0.92 -6.75 28.70
C GLU A 41 1.06 -6.79 27.16
N LEU A 42 -0.05 -6.72 26.44
CA LEU A 42 -0.06 -6.70 24.97
C LEU A 42 0.67 -5.47 24.39
N LEU A 43 0.43 -4.30 24.98
CA LEU A 43 1.06 -3.05 24.55
C LEU A 43 2.57 -3.06 24.81
N SER A 44 3.01 -3.61 25.95
CA SER A 44 4.43 -3.71 26.33
C SER A 44 5.21 -4.80 25.58
N ARG A 45 4.53 -5.72 24.89
CA ARG A 45 5.16 -6.80 24.13
C ARG A 45 6.06 -6.27 23.01
N LYS A 46 7.26 -6.84 22.89
CA LYS A 46 8.21 -6.56 21.79
C LYS A 46 7.63 -6.97 20.43
N PRO A 47 8.03 -6.30 19.32
CA PRO A 47 7.65 -6.72 17.98
C PRO A 47 8.08 -8.17 17.70
N ARG A 48 7.29 -8.89 16.91
CA ARG A 48 7.45 -10.34 16.69
C ARG A 48 8.62 -10.67 15.77
N TYR A 49 8.80 -9.88 14.72
CA TYR A 49 9.90 -9.99 13.76
C TYR A 49 10.94 -8.91 14.04
N ASN A 50 12.22 -9.30 13.92
CA ASN A 50 13.34 -8.39 14.12
C ASN A 50 13.46 -7.42 12.93
N ILE A 51 14.03 -6.23 13.19
CA ILE A 51 14.17 -5.14 12.21
C ILE A 51 14.87 -5.61 10.94
N TRP A 52 15.96 -6.37 11.05
CA TRP A 52 16.71 -6.89 9.90
C TRP A 52 15.90 -7.86 9.04
N CYS A 53 15.04 -8.67 9.66
CA CYS A 53 14.13 -9.55 8.95
C CYS A 53 13.08 -8.73 8.18
N CYS A 54 12.52 -7.69 8.80
CA CYS A 54 11.60 -6.78 8.13
C CYS A 54 12.23 -6.09 6.91
N ILE A 55 13.50 -5.68 6.99
CA ILE A 55 14.23 -5.09 5.86
C ILE A 55 14.34 -6.08 4.69
N LEU A 56 14.73 -7.34 4.96
CA LEU A 56 14.81 -8.37 3.92
C LEU A 56 13.44 -8.67 3.29
N ILE A 57 12.39 -8.75 4.11
CA ILE A 57 11.03 -8.98 3.63
C ILE A 57 10.54 -7.78 2.81
N TYR A 58 10.94 -6.56 3.18
CA TYR A 58 10.64 -5.35 2.42
C TYR A 58 11.21 -5.41 1.00
N GLY A 59 12.50 -5.73 0.87
CA GLY A 59 13.12 -5.94 -0.45
C GLY A 59 12.43 -7.05 -1.25
N PHE A 60 12.12 -8.17 -0.58
CA PHE A 60 11.39 -9.28 -1.21
C PHE A 60 10.01 -8.85 -1.73
N ALA A 61 9.24 -8.12 -0.93
CA ALA A 61 7.93 -7.63 -1.32
C ALA A 61 8.00 -6.64 -2.49
N SER A 62 8.97 -5.70 -2.50
CA SER A 62 9.23 -4.80 -3.64
C SER A 62 9.53 -5.57 -4.93
N ALA A 63 10.36 -6.62 -4.86
CA ALA A 63 10.67 -7.47 -6.01
C ALA A 63 9.43 -8.19 -6.55
N MET A 64 8.57 -8.71 -5.67
CA MET A 64 7.38 -9.47 -6.07
C MET A 64 6.29 -8.59 -6.70
N VAL A 65 6.10 -7.34 -6.25
CA VAL A 65 5.09 -6.43 -6.82
C VAL A 65 5.47 -5.87 -8.18
N THR A 66 6.77 -5.78 -8.47
CA THR A 66 7.31 -5.12 -9.67
C THR A 66 6.74 -5.67 -10.99
N PRO A 67 6.69 -7.00 -11.25
CA PRO A 67 6.24 -7.49 -12.55
C PRO A 67 4.73 -7.41 -12.78
N TRP A 68 3.93 -7.76 -11.77
CA TRP A 68 2.47 -7.82 -11.95
C TRP A 68 1.79 -6.47 -11.71
N GLY A 69 2.36 -5.64 -10.83
CA GLY A 69 1.86 -4.31 -10.54
C GLY A 69 2.27 -3.35 -11.64
N PHE A 70 3.56 -3.21 -11.90
CA PHE A 70 4.10 -2.11 -12.71
C PHE A 70 4.74 -2.54 -14.03
N GLY A 71 4.58 -3.80 -14.42
CA GLY A 71 5.02 -4.30 -15.73
C GLY A 71 6.53 -4.52 -15.86
N GLY A 72 7.27 -4.57 -14.75
CA GLY A 72 8.70 -4.92 -14.80
C GLY A 72 8.95 -6.33 -15.36
N SER A 73 10.14 -6.52 -15.91
CA SER A 73 10.63 -7.81 -16.40
C SER A 73 11.31 -8.61 -15.29
N TRP A 74 11.62 -9.89 -15.54
CA TRP A 74 12.36 -10.74 -14.58
C TRP A 74 13.71 -10.15 -14.16
N ILE A 75 14.34 -9.44 -15.08
CA ILE A 75 15.63 -8.77 -14.91
C ILE A 75 15.51 -7.57 -13.94
N ASP A 76 14.33 -6.97 -13.81
CA ASP A 76 14.08 -5.83 -12.92
C ASP A 76 13.86 -6.27 -11.47
N MET A 77 13.50 -7.54 -11.22
CA MET A 77 13.19 -8.04 -9.86
C MET A 77 14.39 -7.97 -8.90
N PRO A 78 15.61 -8.42 -9.25
CA PRO A 78 16.76 -8.32 -8.35
C PRO A 78 17.16 -6.88 -8.06
N ILE A 79 16.96 -5.96 -9.01
CA ILE A 79 17.25 -4.54 -8.81
C ILE A 79 16.23 -3.92 -7.85
N SER A 80 14.95 -4.21 -8.08
CA SER A 80 13.88 -3.79 -7.19
C SER A 80 14.05 -4.37 -5.77
N PHE A 81 14.56 -5.59 -5.65
CA PHE A 81 14.98 -6.15 -4.36
C PHE A 81 16.06 -5.29 -3.69
N GLY A 82 17.14 -4.97 -4.41
CA GLY A 82 18.25 -4.16 -3.88
C GLY A 82 17.82 -2.75 -3.46
N ILE A 83 17.05 -2.06 -4.30
CA ILE A 83 16.52 -0.73 -3.99
C ILE A 83 15.50 -0.81 -2.84
N GLY A 84 14.64 -1.83 -2.82
CA GLY A 84 13.73 -2.11 -1.72
C GLY A 84 14.46 -2.33 -0.39
N LEU A 85 15.63 -2.99 -0.37
CA LEU A 85 16.46 -3.10 0.84
C LEU A 85 16.94 -1.73 1.33
N VAL A 86 17.36 -0.84 0.42
CA VAL A 86 17.77 0.53 0.76
C VAL A 86 16.61 1.27 1.40
N VAL A 87 15.41 1.20 0.80
CA VAL A 87 14.21 1.83 1.35
C VAL A 87 13.84 1.24 2.72
N GLY A 88 13.85 -0.09 2.86
CA GLY A 88 13.59 -0.77 4.13
C GLY A 88 14.57 -0.35 5.21
N PHE A 89 15.86 -0.17 4.86
CA PHE A 89 16.87 0.35 5.78
C PHE A 89 16.58 1.79 6.21
N LEU A 90 16.25 2.68 5.26
CA LEU A 90 15.84 4.05 5.55
C LEU A 90 14.60 4.07 6.47
N GLN A 91 13.62 3.20 6.22
CA GLN A 91 12.37 3.13 6.97
C GLN A 91 12.54 2.57 8.39
N PHE A 92 13.23 1.43 8.56
CA PHE A 92 13.27 0.74 9.85
C PHE A 92 14.48 1.11 10.72
N VAL A 93 15.56 1.67 10.15
CA VAL A 93 16.78 2.02 10.90
C VAL A 93 16.95 3.53 11.06
N ILE A 94 16.71 4.30 10.00
CA ILE A 94 16.99 5.74 10.00
C ILE A 94 15.76 6.55 10.48
N SER A 95 14.56 6.24 9.97
CA SER A 95 13.31 6.88 10.39
C SER A 95 13.09 6.94 11.90
N PRO A 96 13.22 5.83 12.67
CA PRO A 96 12.98 5.88 14.12
C PRO A 96 14.06 6.62 14.90
N LYS A 97 15.23 6.93 14.32
CA LYS A 97 16.31 7.64 15.03
C LYS A 97 16.10 9.15 15.11
N SER A 98 15.33 9.74 14.19
CA SER A 98 15.10 11.19 14.14
C SER A 98 13.66 11.52 13.76
N SER A 99 12.97 12.27 14.61
CA SER A 99 11.61 12.75 14.37
C SER A 99 11.52 13.68 13.16
N LEU A 100 12.58 14.46 12.89
CA LEU A 100 12.68 15.31 11.71
C LEU A 100 12.75 14.45 10.44
N TYR A 101 13.60 13.43 10.44
CA TYR A 101 13.75 12.55 9.28
C TYR A 101 12.49 11.73 9.03
N SER A 102 11.81 11.24 10.08
CA SER A 102 10.52 10.55 9.93
C SER A 102 9.46 11.41 9.24
N SER A 103 9.55 12.74 9.33
CA SER A 103 8.58 13.66 8.70
C SER A 103 8.88 13.93 7.22
N VAL A 104 10.10 13.64 6.75
CA VAL A 104 10.57 13.90 5.36
C VAL A 104 11.04 12.60 4.68
N PHE A 105 10.90 11.46 5.36
CA PHE A 105 11.34 10.14 4.90
C PHE A 105 10.80 9.83 3.51
N GLU A 106 9.54 10.16 3.25
CA GLU A 106 8.81 9.86 2.01
C GLU A 106 9.43 10.57 0.80
N VAL A 107 9.73 11.85 0.97
CA VAL A 107 10.39 12.69 -0.05
C VAL A 107 11.81 12.22 -0.27
N THR A 108 12.57 12.00 0.80
CA THR A 108 13.98 11.56 0.67
C THR A 108 14.11 10.17 0.07
N ALA A 109 13.26 9.22 0.45
CA ALA A 109 13.24 7.88 -0.10
C ALA A 109 12.86 7.89 -1.59
N SER A 110 11.82 8.64 -1.98
CA SER A 110 11.44 8.75 -3.40
C SER A 110 12.51 9.41 -4.27
N ILE A 111 13.23 10.42 -3.77
CA ILE A 111 14.38 11.01 -4.46
C ILE A 111 15.48 9.96 -4.68
N VAL A 112 15.88 9.24 -3.63
CA VAL A 112 16.94 8.22 -3.71
C VAL A 112 16.55 7.08 -4.66
N VAL A 113 15.32 6.57 -4.54
CA VAL A 113 14.81 5.50 -5.40
C VAL A 113 14.72 5.94 -6.85
N SER A 114 14.22 7.16 -7.11
CA SER A 114 14.10 7.68 -8.47
C SER A 114 15.46 7.95 -9.10
N PHE A 115 16.41 8.51 -8.34
CA PHE A 115 17.78 8.72 -8.80
C PHE A 115 18.48 7.40 -9.17
N ILE A 116 18.47 6.42 -8.26
CA ILE A 116 19.09 5.10 -8.49
C ILE A 116 18.35 4.34 -9.60
N GLY A 117 17.02 4.38 -9.58
CA GLY A 117 16.19 3.75 -10.59
C GLY A 117 16.47 4.30 -11.98
N ARG A 118 16.62 5.62 -12.13
CA ARG A 118 16.93 6.26 -13.42
C ARG A 118 18.35 5.96 -13.87
N ALA A 119 19.30 5.89 -12.93
CA ALA A 119 20.66 5.46 -13.20
C ALA A 119 20.72 4.06 -13.79
N ILE A 120 20.05 3.10 -13.14
CA ILE A 120 20.04 1.71 -13.60
C ILE A 120 19.21 1.56 -14.87
N GLY A 121 18.09 2.28 -14.98
CA GLY A 121 17.25 2.32 -16.16
C GLY A 121 17.96 2.87 -17.40
N SER A 122 18.95 3.75 -17.26
CA SER A 122 19.72 4.33 -18.38
C SER A 122 20.79 3.39 -18.96
N ILE A 123 21.14 2.31 -18.23
CA ILE A 123 22.18 1.37 -18.67
C ILE A 123 21.83 0.76 -20.03
N ASN A 124 22.83 0.66 -20.93
CA ASN A 124 22.68 0.18 -22.31
C ASN A 124 21.60 0.92 -23.11
N GLY A 125 21.51 2.25 -22.92
CA GLY A 125 20.62 3.11 -23.71
C GLY A 125 19.14 2.88 -23.42
N GLY A 126 18.78 2.45 -22.22
CA GLY A 126 17.37 2.34 -21.80
C GLY A 126 16.63 1.07 -22.22
N SER A 127 17.30 0.12 -22.85
CA SER A 127 16.67 -1.06 -23.45
C SER A 127 16.60 -2.29 -22.53
N THR A 128 17.46 -2.36 -21.50
CA THR A 128 17.63 -3.57 -20.68
C THR A 128 16.80 -3.57 -19.41
N PHE A 129 16.70 -2.42 -18.73
CA PHE A 129 16.04 -2.29 -17.42
C PHE A 129 14.89 -1.30 -17.50
N CYS A 130 13.75 -1.65 -16.90
CA CYS A 130 12.63 -0.71 -16.87
C CYS A 130 12.68 0.20 -15.65
N PHE A 131 13.01 1.47 -15.89
CA PHE A 131 12.94 2.54 -14.88
C PHE A 131 11.59 2.56 -14.14
N SER A 132 10.49 2.58 -14.90
CA SER A 132 9.13 2.70 -14.38
C SER A 132 8.77 1.59 -13.40
N GLY A 133 8.98 0.34 -13.80
CA GLY A 133 8.69 -0.83 -12.99
C GLY A 133 9.54 -0.87 -11.72
N ILE A 134 10.84 -0.57 -11.83
CA ILE A 134 11.78 -0.58 -10.70
C ILE A 134 11.41 0.47 -9.65
N VAL A 135 11.17 1.72 -10.07
CA VAL A 135 10.85 2.82 -9.14
C VAL A 135 9.50 2.61 -8.48
N GLN A 136 8.45 2.32 -9.26
CA GLN A 136 7.11 2.13 -8.70
C GLN A 136 7.05 0.89 -7.79
N GLY A 137 7.71 -0.21 -8.17
CA GLY A 137 7.77 -1.43 -7.37
C GLY A 137 8.51 -1.25 -6.05
N SER A 138 9.60 -0.48 -6.05
CA SER A 138 10.37 -0.15 -4.84
C SER A 138 9.60 0.77 -3.89
N LEU A 139 8.79 1.69 -4.42
CA LEU A 139 7.99 2.62 -3.63
C LEU A 139 6.64 2.06 -3.18
N ALA A 140 6.16 0.96 -3.79
CA ALA A 140 4.84 0.37 -3.56
C ALA A 140 4.44 0.22 -2.08
N LEU A 141 5.41 -0.10 -1.21
CA LEU A 141 5.22 -0.34 0.22
C LEU A 141 5.22 0.94 1.07
N ILE A 142 5.72 2.06 0.53
CA ILE A 142 5.67 3.38 1.17
C ILE A 142 4.26 3.98 1.05
N LEU A 143 3.50 3.61 0.01
CA LEU A 143 2.20 4.22 -0.28
C LEU A 143 1.27 4.21 0.96
N PRO A 144 0.51 5.29 1.22
CA PRO A 144 -0.24 5.49 2.45
C PRO A 144 -1.55 4.67 2.48
N GLY A 145 -1.53 3.40 2.07
CA GLY A 145 -2.73 2.57 1.92
C GLY A 145 -3.52 2.37 3.23
N TYR A 146 -2.82 2.25 4.36
CA TYR A 146 -3.48 2.11 5.68
C TYR A 146 -4.19 3.39 6.09
N ILE A 147 -3.53 4.53 5.89
CA ILE A 147 -4.05 5.86 6.24
C ILE A 147 -5.30 6.15 5.41
N ILE A 148 -5.23 5.86 4.11
CA ILE A 148 -6.35 5.98 3.18
C ILE A 148 -7.53 5.11 3.66
N LEU A 149 -7.28 3.83 3.95
CA LEU A 149 -8.32 2.95 4.43
C LEU A 149 -8.97 3.46 5.72
N CYS A 150 -8.18 3.80 6.72
CA CYS A 150 -8.71 4.27 7.99
C CYS A 150 -9.44 5.61 7.86
N GLY A 151 -8.94 6.53 7.03
CA GLY A 151 -9.62 7.80 6.75
C GLY A 151 -10.97 7.57 6.07
N SER A 152 -11.04 6.63 5.14
CA SER A 152 -12.24 6.24 4.40
C SER A 152 -13.29 5.65 5.34
N LEU A 153 -12.87 4.70 6.18
CA LEU A 153 -13.76 4.05 7.14
C LEU A 153 -14.29 5.02 8.20
N GLU A 154 -13.47 5.95 8.67
CA GLU A 154 -13.90 6.98 9.64
C GLU A 154 -14.84 8.03 9.03
N LEU A 155 -14.58 8.47 7.79
CA LEU A 155 -15.50 9.34 7.06
C LEU A 155 -16.89 8.68 6.94
N GLN A 156 -16.91 7.41 6.59
CA GLN A 156 -18.15 6.64 6.44
C GLN A 156 -18.85 6.38 7.78
N SER A 157 -18.09 6.18 8.87
CA SER A 157 -18.66 6.01 10.22
C SER A 157 -19.17 7.33 10.83
N ARG A 158 -19.33 8.38 10.02
CA ARG A 158 -19.72 9.75 10.41
C ARG A 158 -18.71 10.44 11.34
N ASN A 159 -17.49 9.94 11.45
CA ASN A 159 -16.41 10.64 12.14
C ASN A 159 -15.64 11.53 11.15
N ILE A 160 -16.34 12.59 10.69
CA ILE A 160 -15.91 13.41 9.56
C ILE A 160 -14.58 14.11 9.83
N VAL A 161 -14.33 14.55 11.07
CA VAL A 161 -13.11 15.29 11.42
C VAL A 161 -11.88 14.39 11.34
N ALA A 162 -11.91 13.23 12.00
CA ALA A 162 -10.76 12.31 12.00
C ALA A 162 -10.48 11.73 10.61
N GLY A 163 -11.55 11.34 9.90
CA GLY A 163 -11.45 10.77 8.57
C GLY A 163 -10.96 11.78 7.51
N SER A 164 -11.50 13.01 7.52
CA SER A 164 -11.09 14.07 6.59
C SER A 164 -9.61 14.42 6.75
N VAL A 165 -9.11 14.54 8.00
CA VAL A 165 -7.71 14.89 8.26
C VAL A 165 -6.76 13.81 7.73
N ARG A 166 -7.08 12.53 7.93
CA ARG A 166 -6.27 11.42 7.41
C ARG A 166 -6.29 11.34 5.88
N MET A 167 -7.45 11.55 5.26
CA MET A 167 -7.55 11.61 3.80
C MET A 167 -6.73 12.75 3.23
N PHE A 168 -6.88 13.95 3.79
CA PHE A 168 -6.11 15.11 3.36
C PHE A 168 -4.60 14.87 3.52
N TYR A 169 -4.18 14.29 4.66
CA TYR A 169 -2.78 13.91 4.86
C TYR A 169 -2.30 12.92 3.80
N ALA A 170 -3.08 11.89 3.44
CA ALA A 170 -2.71 10.94 2.40
C ALA A 170 -2.59 11.57 0.99
N ILE A 171 -3.37 12.60 0.70
CA ILE A 171 -3.24 13.38 -0.55
C ILE A 171 -1.92 14.15 -0.56
N ILE A 172 -1.59 14.87 0.53
CA ILE A 172 -0.32 15.60 0.66
C ILE A 172 0.88 14.65 0.61
N TYR A 173 0.80 13.52 1.30
CA TYR A 173 1.78 12.43 1.25
C TYR A 173 2.05 12.00 -0.20
N SER A 174 0.97 11.83 -0.97
CA SER A 174 1.07 11.41 -2.36
C SER A 174 1.75 12.48 -3.21
N LEU A 175 1.39 13.75 -3.03
CA LEU A 175 2.05 14.87 -3.71
C LEU A 175 3.55 14.92 -3.41
N PHE A 176 3.95 14.69 -2.16
CA PHE A 176 5.36 14.60 -1.76
C PHE A 176 6.10 13.45 -2.42
N LEU A 177 5.46 12.28 -2.54
CA LEU A 177 6.03 11.14 -3.27
C LEU A 177 6.22 11.47 -4.77
N GLY A 178 5.21 12.08 -5.41
CA GLY A 178 5.29 12.47 -6.82
C GLY A 178 6.35 13.54 -7.09
N PHE A 179 6.46 14.53 -6.20
CA PHE A 179 7.53 15.53 -6.24
C PHE A 179 8.91 14.88 -6.09
N GLY A 180 9.09 13.98 -5.13
CA GLY A 180 10.37 13.31 -4.92
C GLY A 180 10.79 12.42 -6.08
N ILE A 181 9.85 11.73 -6.74
CA ILE A 181 10.11 10.99 -7.99
C ILE A 181 10.60 11.94 -9.09
N THR A 182 9.89 13.05 -9.31
CA THR A 182 10.22 14.07 -10.32
C THR A 182 11.62 14.66 -10.07
N LEU A 183 11.90 15.07 -8.83
CA LEU A 183 13.16 15.68 -8.44
C LEU A 183 14.32 14.69 -8.57
N GLY A 184 14.17 13.45 -8.10
CA GLY A 184 15.21 12.43 -8.23
C GLY A 184 15.51 12.08 -9.69
N ALA A 185 14.49 12.05 -10.54
CA ALA A 185 14.64 11.82 -11.98
C ALA A 185 15.34 13.00 -12.67
N ALA A 186 15.02 14.25 -12.31
CA ALA A 186 15.67 15.44 -12.85
C ALA A 186 17.15 15.54 -12.44
N LEU A 187 17.46 15.23 -11.17
CA LEU A 187 18.83 15.23 -10.66
C LEU A 187 19.73 14.24 -11.43
N TYR A 188 19.23 13.05 -11.76
CA TYR A 188 19.98 12.12 -12.58
C TYR A 188 20.05 12.58 -14.05
N GLY A 189 18.96 13.13 -14.61
CA GLY A 189 18.95 13.65 -15.98
C GLY A 189 19.93 14.80 -16.22
N TRP A 190 20.26 15.61 -15.21
CA TRP A 190 21.34 16.60 -15.31
C TRP A 190 22.74 15.98 -15.41
N ILE A 191 22.94 14.76 -14.88
CA ILE A 191 24.21 14.05 -14.96
C ILE A 191 24.33 13.34 -16.31
N ASP A 192 23.25 12.67 -16.74
CA ASP A 192 23.19 11.90 -17.98
C ASP A 192 22.12 12.46 -18.92
N HIS A 193 22.57 13.19 -19.95
CA HIS A 193 21.68 13.83 -20.93
C HIS A 193 20.95 12.82 -21.84
N ASN A 194 21.41 11.57 -21.88
CA ASN A 194 20.76 10.47 -22.62
C ASN A 194 19.92 9.57 -21.68
N ALA A 195 19.57 10.05 -20.49
CA ALA A 195 18.80 9.27 -19.54
C ALA A 195 17.44 8.83 -20.11
N THR A 196 17.05 7.58 -19.83
CA THR A 196 15.76 7.04 -20.28
C THR A 196 14.58 7.89 -19.79
N SER A 197 13.63 8.12 -20.69
CA SER A 197 12.34 8.79 -20.45
C SER A 197 11.16 7.83 -20.61
N ALA A 198 11.43 6.53 -20.75
CA ALA A 198 10.39 5.53 -20.97
C ALA A 198 9.52 5.39 -19.70
N THR A 199 8.25 5.77 -19.83
CA THR A 199 7.25 5.67 -18.75
C THR A 199 6.52 4.33 -18.74
N THR A 200 6.61 3.57 -19.83
CA THR A 200 5.96 2.27 -20.01
C THR A 200 6.99 1.15 -20.12
N CYS A 201 6.75 0.06 -19.40
CA CYS A 201 7.57 -1.14 -19.48
C CYS A 201 6.98 -2.14 -20.48
N GLN A 202 7.83 -2.77 -21.29
CA GLN A 202 7.47 -4.03 -21.93
C GLN A 202 7.73 -5.16 -20.93
N SER A 203 6.65 -5.78 -20.45
CA SER A 203 6.76 -6.90 -19.52
C SER A 203 6.93 -8.20 -20.29
N ASN A 204 8.06 -8.88 -20.08
CA ASN A 204 8.30 -10.22 -20.65
C ASN A 204 7.73 -11.35 -19.76
N VAL A 205 6.95 -11.01 -18.74
CA VAL A 205 6.44 -11.95 -17.74
C VAL A 205 5.04 -12.41 -18.12
N SER A 206 4.88 -13.73 -18.29
CA SER A 206 3.58 -14.32 -18.57
C SER A 206 2.57 -14.00 -17.46
N PRO A 207 1.30 -13.64 -17.79
CA PRO A 207 0.27 -13.36 -16.81
C PRO A 207 0.02 -14.50 -15.82
N TRP A 208 0.38 -15.74 -16.16
CA TRP A 208 0.25 -16.90 -15.26
C TRP A 208 1.10 -16.79 -13.99
N PHE A 209 2.25 -16.13 -14.03
CA PHE A 209 3.09 -15.95 -12.85
C PHE A 209 2.46 -15.04 -11.78
N ARG A 210 1.42 -14.29 -12.13
CA ARG A 210 0.66 -13.47 -11.17
C ARG A 210 0.04 -14.31 -10.06
N PHE A 211 -0.34 -15.56 -10.34
CA PHE A 211 -0.83 -16.50 -9.33
C PHE A 211 0.20 -16.84 -8.25
N LEU A 212 1.50 -16.71 -8.55
CA LEU A 212 2.58 -16.92 -7.59
C LEU A 212 3.01 -15.60 -6.93
N LEU A 213 3.18 -14.55 -7.74
CA LEU A 213 3.73 -13.28 -7.28
C LEU A 213 2.79 -12.53 -6.33
N VAL A 214 1.47 -12.59 -6.56
CA VAL A 214 0.49 -11.93 -5.70
C VAL A 214 0.48 -12.53 -4.29
N PRO A 215 0.35 -13.87 -4.10
CA PRO A 215 0.50 -14.49 -2.78
C PRO A 215 1.82 -14.17 -2.09
N MET A 216 2.93 -14.18 -2.82
CA MET A 216 4.25 -13.87 -2.24
C MET A 216 4.34 -12.42 -1.76
N PHE A 217 3.78 -11.48 -2.51
CA PHE A 217 3.66 -10.10 -2.09
C PHE A 217 2.75 -9.95 -0.86
N THR A 218 1.59 -10.63 -0.83
CA THR A 218 0.69 -10.65 0.32
C THR A 218 1.38 -11.19 1.58
N ILE A 219 2.17 -12.26 1.46
CA ILE A 219 2.97 -12.80 2.57
C ILE A 219 3.96 -11.75 3.06
N GLY A 220 4.68 -11.09 2.16
CA GLY A 220 5.62 -10.02 2.51
C GLY A 220 4.95 -8.88 3.27
N LEU A 221 3.83 -8.37 2.75
CA LEU A 221 3.01 -7.33 3.40
C LEU A 221 2.52 -7.74 4.79
N ALA A 222 2.00 -8.96 4.92
CA ALA A 222 1.48 -9.45 6.19
C ALA A 222 2.59 -9.58 7.24
N LEU A 223 3.77 -10.10 6.85
CA LEU A 223 4.91 -10.26 7.76
C LEU A 223 5.53 -8.91 8.15
N ILE A 224 5.66 -7.96 7.22
CA ILE A 224 6.10 -6.58 7.51
C ILE A 224 5.21 -5.95 8.58
N ASN A 225 3.90 -6.18 8.50
CA ASN A 225 2.91 -5.69 9.47
C ASN A 225 2.67 -6.64 10.66
N GLN A 226 3.67 -7.48 11.00
CA GLN A 226 3.71 -8.31 12.22
C GLN A 226 2.57 -9.34 12.35
N ALA A 227 2.01 -9.82 11.23
CA ALA A 227 0.96 -10.84 11.24
C ALA A 227 1.44 -12.19 11.80
N LYS A 228 0.50 -12.94 12.39
CA LYS A 228 0.72 -14.33 12.82
C LYS A 228 0.81 -15.24 11.59
N ILE A 229 1.78 -16.16 11.57
CA ILE A 229 1.96 -17.13 10.47
C ILE A 229 0.69 -17.96 10.23
N SER A 230 -0.05 -18.29 11.30
CA SER A 230 -1.32 -19.02 11.22
C SER A 230 -2.43 -18.29 10.47
N GLN A 231 -2.35 -16.95 10.33
CA GLN A 231 -3.34 -16.14 9.63
C GLN A 231 -3.00 -15.96 8.14
N LEU A 232 -1.76 -16.23 7.74
CA LEU A 232 -1.30 -16.04 6.36
C LEU A 232 -2.13 -16.80 5.32
N PRO A 233 -2.53 -18.08 5.51
CA PRO A 233 -3.30 -18.79 4.50
C PRO A 233 -4.64 -18.11 4.19
N ALA A 234 -5.33 -17.60 5.22
CA ALA A 234 -6.58 -16.88 5.04
C ALA A 234 -6.36 -15.54 4.31
N MET A 235 -5.32 -14.79 4.71
CA MET A 235 -4.95 -13.52 4.08
C MET A 235 -4.60 -13.70 2.58
N ILE A 236 -3.90 -14.78 2.22
CA ILE A 236 -3.54 -15.10 0.83
C ILE A 236 -4.79 -15.36 -0.01
N VAL A 237 -5.73 -16.17 0.49
CA VAL A 237 -6.98 -16.49 -0.25
C VAL A 237 -7.83 -15.24 -0.44
N ILE A 238 -7.99 -14.42 0.61
CA ILE A 238 -8.77 -13.19 0.57
C ILE A 238 -8.14 -12.17 -0.40
N SER A 239 -6.82 -11.96 -0.30
CA SER A 239 -6.07 -11.05 -1.18
C SER A 239 -6.08 -11.53 -2.63
N GLY A 240 -5.88 -12.82 -2.86
CA GLY A 240 -5.89 -13.43 -4.19
C GLY A 240 -7.26 -13.31 -4.85
N GLY A 241 -8.34 -13.58 -4.12
CA GLY A 241 -9.71 -13.41 -4.61
C GLY A 241 -10.00 -11.96 -5.02
N GLY A 242 -9.57 -10.99 -4.18
CA GLY A 242 -9.65 -9.56 -4.49
C GLY A 242 -8.90 -9.18 -5.77
N TYR A 243 -7.65 -9.64 -5.90
CA TYR A 243 -6.82 -9.36 -7.06
C TYR A 243 -7.39 -9.95 -8.36
N VAL A 244 -7.87 -11.19 -8.34
CA VAL A 244 -8.46 -11.85 -9.52
C VAL A 244 -9.64 -11.04 -10.03
N VAL A 245 -10.54 -10.65 -9.14
CA VAL A 245 -11.71 -9.83 -9.50
C VAL A 245 -11.25 -8.47 -10.03
N ASN A 246 -10.32 -7.81 -9.35
CA ASN A 246 -9.77 -6.54 -9.82
C ASN A 246 -9.15 -6.64 -11.24
N TYR A 247 -8.39 -7.70 -11.52
CA TYR A 247 -7.75 -7.92 -12.80
C TYR A 247 -8.76 -8.09 -13.94
N PHE A 248 -9.81 -8.91 -13.73
CA PHE A 248 -10.86 -9.09 -14.73
C PHE A 248 -11.72 -7.84 -14.90
N SER A 249 -12.04 -7.13 -13.82
CA SER A 249 -12.72 -5.84 -13.90
C SER A 249 -11.90 -4.80 -14.65
N GLY A 250 -10.56 -4.78 -14.48
CA GLY A 250 -9.66 -3.86 -15.18
C GLY A 250 -9.58 -4.10 -16.68
N LYS A 251 -9.81 -5.34 -17.15
CA LYS A 251 -9.94 -5.62 -18.59
C LYS A 251 -11.21 -5.02 -19.20
N HIS A 252 -12.29 -4.94 -18.42
CA HIS A 252 -13.58 -4.45 -18.91
C HIS A 252 -13.72 -2.92 -18.75
N PHE A 253 -13.36 -2.40 -17.57
CA PHE A 253 -13.42 -0.97 -17.24
C PHE A 253 -12.03 -0.35 -17.36
N SER A 254 -11.57 -0.17 -18.61
CA SER A 254 -10.32 0.56 -18.88
C SER A 254 -10.49 2.03 -18.49
N ASN A 255 -9.49 2.62 -17.82
CA ASN A 255 -9.42 4.01 -17.35
C ASN A 255 -10.22 4.37 -16.09
N ALA A 256 -10.84 3.41 -15.39
CA ALA A 256 -11.64 3.70 -14.19
C ALA A 256 -11.11 2.97 -12.94
N ALA A 257 -10.07 3.54 -12.30
CA ALA A 257 -9.41 2.94 -11.13
C ALA A 257 -10.33 2.79 -9.92
N GLU A 258 -11.30 3.70 -9.76
CA GLU A 258 -12.33 3.66 -8.71
C GLU A 258 -13.23 2.44 -8.84
N PHE A 259 -13.73 2.11 -10.04
CA PHE A 259 -14.61 0.97 -10.27
C PHE A 259 -13.88 -0.35 -10.06
N THR A 260 -12.69 -0.48 -10.64
CA THR A 260 -11.88 -1.71 -10.50
C THR A 260 -11.50 -1.94 -9.04
N SER A 261 -11.14 -0.90 -8.30
CA SER A 261 -10.85 -0.98 -6.85
C SER A 261 -12.10 -1.28 -6.03
N THR A 262 -13.27 -0.75 -6.41
CA THR A 262 -14.55 -1.04 -5.76
C THR A 262 -14.89 -2.52 -5.81
N ILE A 263 -14.83 -3.13 -7.00
CA ILE A 263 -15.22 -4.53 -7.18
C ILE A 263 -14.19 -5.47 -6.52
N GLY A 264 -12.90 -5.14 -6.60
CA GLY A 264 -11.84 -5.86 -5.88
C GLY A 264 -12.02 -5.81 -4.35
N CYS A 265 -12.25 -4.62 -3.79
CA CYS A 265 -12.50 -4.44 -2.36
C CYS A 265 -13.84 -5.03 -1.89
N PHE A 266 -14.86 -5.05 -2.74
CA PHE A 266 -16.08 -5.80 -2.47
C PHE A 266 -15.79 -7.28 -2.28
N MET A 267 -14.99 -7.90 -3.16
CA MET A 267 -14.62 -9.31 -3.02
C MET A 267 -13.78 -9.57 -1.76
N ILE A 268 -12.81 -8.70 -1.46
CA ILE A 268 -11.99 -8.78 -0.23
C ILE A 268 -12.89 -8.69 1.02
N GLY A 269 -13.78 -7.70 1.04
CA GLY A 269 -14.73 -7.48 2.13
C GLY A 269 -15.68 -8.66 2.28
N PHE A 270 -16.18 -9.21 1.18
CA PHE A 270 -17.12 -10.32 1.17
C PHE A 270 -16.47 -11.58 1.70
N LEU A 271 -15.31 -11.97 1.15
CA LEU A 271 -14.57 -13.15 1.58
C LEU A 271 -14.14 -13.07 3.04
N SER A 272 -13.65 -11.92 3.50
CA SER A 272 -13.20 -11.80 4.89
C SER A 272 -14.37 -11.81 5.89
N ASN A 273 -15.47 -11.11 5.60
CA ASN A 273 -16.67 -11.16 6.44
C ASN A 273 -17.30 -12.58 6.45
N LEU A 274 -17.31 -13.24 5.29
CA LEU A 274 -17.77 -14.62 5.16
C LEU A 274 -16.88 -15.59 5.95
N TYR A 275 -15.56 -15.45 5.85
CA TYR A 275 -14.59 -16.24 6.61
C TYR A 275 -14.76 -16.04 8.12
N SER A 276 -14.95 -14.80 8.59
CA SER A 276 -15.21 -14.52 10.00
C SER A 276 -16.53 -15.10 10.50
N ARG A 277 -17.56 -15.19 9.63
CA ARG A 277 -18.86 -15.78 9.95
C ARG A 277 -18.82 -17.31 9.96
N ILE A 278 -18.36 -17.92 8.87
CA ILE A 278 -18.33 -19.38 8.68
C ILE A 278 -17.27 -20.02 9.56
N GLY A 279 -16.09 -19.41 9.71
CA GLY A 279 -15.01 -19.93 10.55
C GLY A 279 -15.45 -20.14 12.00
N ARG A 280 -16.32 -19.26 12.53
CA ARG A 280 -16.91 -19.41 13.87
C ARG A 280 -17.91 -20.55 13.97
N THR A 281 -18.64 -20.84 12.90
CA THR A 281 -19.70 -21.86 12.87
C THR A 281 -19.16 -23.25 12.55
N PHE A 282 -18.17 -23.36 11.66
CA PHE A 282 -17.75 -24.64 11.08
C PHE A 282 -16.45 -25.21 11.67
N LEU A 283 -15.46 -24.36 11.99
CA LEU A 283 -14.15 -24.82 12.50
C LEU A 283 -14.07 -24.94 14.04
N GLY A 284 -15.13 -24.60 14.76
CA GLY A 284 -15.18 -24.67 16.22
C GLY A 284 -14.08 -23.86 16.92
N LYS A 285 -13.89 -24.08 18.22
CA LYS A 285 -12.86 -23.42 19.07
C LYS A 285 -11.40 -23.64 18.63
N ARG A 286 -11.14 -24.47 17.61
CA ARG A 286 -9.77 -24.91 17.25
C ARG A 286 -9.06 -23.95 16.31
N MET A 287 -9.81 -23.12 15.58
CA MET A 287 -9.27 -22.04 14.77
C MET A 287 -9.97 -20.76 15.23
N ASN A 288 -9.23 -19.79 15.78
CA ASN A 288 -9.75 -18.45 16.01
C ASN A 288 -9.71 -17.73 14.66
N PRO A 289 -10.84 -17.62 13.90
CA PRO A 289 -10.86 -16.73 12.76
C PRO A 289 -10.65 -15.34 13.34
N GLY A 290 -9.45 -14.78 13.11
CA GLY A 290 -9.12 -13.45 13.60
C GLY A 290 -10.13 -12.40 13.14
N MET A 291 -9.94 -11.17 13.57
CA MET A 291 -10.78 -10.04 13.12
C MET A 291 -10.90 -10.03 11.60
N ALA A 292 -12.09 -9.74 11.09
CA ALA A 292 -12.29 -9.65 9.64
C ALA A 292 -11.44 -8.51 9.06
N VAL A 293 -11.32 -7.38 9.76
CA VAL A 293 -10.44 -6.26 9.37
C VAL A 293 -8.98 -6.67 9.26
N VAL A 294 -8.45 -7.43 10.22
CA VAL A 294 -7.05 -7.89 10.20
C VAL A 294 -6.78 -8.73 8.95
N ASN A 295 -7.73 -9.58 8.56
CA ASN A 295 -7.60 -10.44 7.38
C ASN A 295 -7.84 -9.70 6.05
N MET A 296 -8.58 -8.58 6.05
CA MET A 296 -8.78 -7.74 4.84
C MET A 296 -7.55 -6.90 4.51
N LEU A 297 -6.79 -6.47 5.53
CA LEU A 297 -5.77 -5.43 5.40
C LEU A 297 -4.68 -5.74 4.35
N PRO A 298 -4.09 -6.95 4.31
CA PRO A 298 -3.12 -7.28 3.28
C PRO A 298 -3.72 -7.21 1.87
N GLY A 299 -4.99 -7.62 1.69
CA GLY A 299 -5.67 -7.51 0.40
C GLY A 299 -5.85 -6.06 -0.05
N ILE A 300 -6.15 -5.15 0.88
CA ILE A 300 -6.27 -3.72 0.58
C ILE A 300 -4.89 -3.12 0.19
N PHE A 301 -3.81 -3.56 0.82
CA PHE A 301 -2.45 -3.17 0.44
C PHE A 301 -2.02 -3.71 -0.93
N VAL A 302 -2.60 -4.82 -1.41
CA VAL A 302 -2.44 -5.25 -2.81
C VAL A 302 -3.23 -4.37 -3.77
N GLN A 303 -4.40 -3.90 -3.33
CA GLN A 303 -5.31 -3.13 -4.16
C GLN A 303 -4.78 -1.72 -4.49
N VAL A 304 -4.08 -1.07 -3.54
CA VAL A 304 -3.58 0.30 -3.72
C VAL A 304 -2.55 0.40 -4.86
N PRO A 305 -1.45 -0.39 -4.90
CA PRO A 305 -0.53 -0.43 -6.03
C PRO A 305 -1.23 -0.80 -7.35
N SER A 306 -2.19 -1.75 -7.32
CA SER A 306 -2.94 -2.17 -8.51
C SER A 306 -3.72 -1.03 -9.14
N GLY A 307 -4.41 -0.22 -8.34
CA GLY A 307 -5.20 0.92 -8.83
C GLY A 307 -4.32 2.00 -9.46
N ILE A 308 -3.18 2.29 -8.86
CA ILE A 308 -2.26 3.33 -9.36
C ILE A 308 -1.53 2.87 -10.62
N ALA A 309 -1.10 1.60 -10.65
CA ALA A 309 -0.46 1.02 -11.82
C ALA A 309 -1.35 1.09 -13.07
N SER A 310 -2.67 0.89 -12.90
CA SER A 310 -3.62 0.94 -14.02
C SER A 310 -3.72 2.31 -14.69
N GLN A 311 -3.28 3.38 -14.02
CA GLN A 311 -3.38 4.77 -14.46
C GLN A 311 -2.02 5.39 -14.85
N GLY A 312 -0.89 4.74 -14.54
CA GLY A 312 0.45 5.28 -14.84
C GLY A 312 0.82 6.59 -14.13
N SER A 313 0.03 7.03 -13.15
CA SER A 313 0.11 8.40 -12.59
C SER A 313 1.39 8.71 -11.82
N LEU A 314 2.06 7.69 -11.25
CA LEU A 314 3.33 7.87 -10.52
C LEU A 314 4.46 8.41 -11.41
N LEU A 315 4.42 8.17 -12.71
CA LEU A 315 5.48 8.56 -13.66
C LEU A 315 5.16 9.80 -14.47
N ALA A 316 3.99 10.39 -14.27
CA ALA A 316 3.58 11.58 -15.01
C ALA A 316 4.63 12.72 -14.85
N GLY A 317 5.32 12.78 -13.70
CA GLY A 317 6.38 13.75 -13.38
C GLY A 317 7.70 13.60 -14.16
N ILE A 318 7.86 12.61 -15.04
CA ILE A 318 9.11 12.46 -15.81
C ILE A 318 9.15 13.40 -16.99
N ASN A 319 8.01 13.59 -17.68
CA ASN A 319 7.92 14.55 -18.78
C ASN A 319 8.30 15.96 -18.29
N THR A 320 7.90 16.31 -17.06
CA THR A 320 8.29 17.57 -16.43
C THR A 320 9.76 17.58 -16.03
N ALA A 321 10.30 16.47 -15.49
CA ALA A 321 11.73 16.34 -15.20
C ALA A 321 12.59 16.55 -16.46
N ASP A 322 12.18 15.98 -17.59
CA ASP A 322 12.91 16.08 -18.86
C ASP A 322 12.83 17.47 -19.47
N ALA A 323 11.67 18.13 -19.35
CA ALA A 323 11.54 19.54 -19.73
C ALA A 323 12.49 20.43 -18.92
N ILE A 324 12.63 20.19 -17.61
CA ILE A 324 13.56 20.92 -16.73
C ILE A 324 15.02 20.71 -17.15
N VAL A 325 15.40 19.47 -17.50
CA VAL A 325 16.77 19.12 -17.92
C VAL A 325 17.11 19.68 -19.31
N ASN A 326 16.19 19.57 -20.27
CA ASN A 326 16.43 19.93 -21.68
C ASN A 326 16.24 21.42 -22.00
N SER A 327 15.89 22.25 -21.00
CA SER A 327 15.69 23.70 -21.16
C SER A 327 16.94 24.49 -21.65
N ASN A 328 18.11 23.85 -21.76
CA ASN A 328 19.31 24.44 -22.39
C ASN A 328 19.32 24.33 -23.93
N HIS A 329 18.47 23.52 -24.55
CA HIS A 329 18.33 23.45 -26.00
C HIS A 329 17.16 24.32 -26.46
N THR A 330 17.48 25.37 -27.23
CA THR A 330 16.54 26.32 -27.83
C THR A 330 15.45 25.63 -28.66
N THR A 331 14.32 25.34 -28.03
CA THR A 331 13.04 25.23 -28.73
C THR A 331 11.96 25.68 -27.78
N SER A 332 11.42 26.86 -28.05
CA SER A 332 10.19 27.37 -27.46
C SER A 332 9.04 26.40 -27.78
N SER A 333 8.87 25.36 -26.97
CA SER A 333 7.58 24.69 -26.86
C SER A 333 6.74 25.49 -25.88
N ASN A 334 5.58 25.98 -26.32
CA ASN A 334 4.52 26.48 -25.46
C ASN A 334 3.99 25.35 -24.56
N THR A 335 4.80 24.85 -23.62
CA THR A 335 4.34 23.93 -22.58
C THR A 335 3.87 24.80 -21.43
N SER A 336 2.59 25.16 -21.52
CA SER A 336 1.87 25.92 -20.52
C SER A 336 2.16 25.41 -19.10
N SER A 337 2.32 26.34 -18.16
CA SER A 337 2.39 26.12 -16.70
C SER A 337 1.25 25.25 -16.12
N ASN A 338 0.23 24.93 -16.93
CA ASN A 338 -0.81 23.96 -16.65
C ASN A 338 -0.33 22.49 -16.60
N GLU A 339 0.77 22.11 -17.26
CA GLU A 339 1.25 20.70 -17.21
C GLU A 339 1.90 20.34 -15.87
N PHE A 340 2.69 21.22 -15.26
CA PHE A 340 3.32 20.97 -13.96
C PHE A 340 2.27 20.77 -12.84
N SER A 341 1.21 21.58 -12.89
CA SER A 341 0.11 21.55 -11.92
C SER A 341 -0.80 20.32 -12.12
N SER A 342 -1.08 19.92 -13.36
CA SER A 342 -1.93 18.75 -13.63
C SER A 342 -1.23 17.42 -13.30
N THR A 343 0.09 17.35 -13.49
CA THR A 343 0.88 16.13 -13.36
C THR A 343 1.05 15.67 -11.92
N SER A 344 1.51 16.53 -11.01
CA SER A 344 1.67 16.17 -9.59
C SER A 344 0.32 15.95 -8.91
N LEU A 345 -0.69 16.76 -9.26
CA LEU A 345 -2.05 16.64 -8.76
C LEU A 345 -2.73 15.35 -9.23
N SER A 346 -2.38 14.82 -10.41
CA SER A 346 -2.95 13.58 -10.95
C SER A 346 -2.75 12.38 -10.00
N PHE A 347 -1.59 12.28 -9.35
CA PHE A 347 -1.32 11.19 -8.43
C PHE A 347 -2.18 11.27 -7.16
N GLY A 348 -2.34 12.48 -6.61
CA GLY A 348 -3.27 12.73 -5.49
C GLY A 348 -4.72 12.41 -5.84
N ILE A 349 -5.17 12.76 -7.05
CA ILE A 349 -6.52 12.46 -7.55
C ILE A 349 -6.73 10.94 -7.68
N VAL A 350 -5.78 10.20 -8.25
CA VAL A 350 -5.87 8.74 -8.37
C VAL A 350 -5.95 8.08 -6.99
N MET A 351 -5.23 8.59 -6.00
CA MET A 351 -5.33 8.10 -4.62
C MET A 351 -6.71 8.33 -4.02
N VAL A 352 -7.34 9.47 -4.29
CA VAL A 352 -8.73 9.73 -3.88
C VAL A 352 -9.71 8.80 -4.58
N GLN A 353 -9.55 8.55 -5.87
CA GLN A 353 -10.40 7.60 -6.62
C GLN A 353 -10.30 6.18 -6.06
N VAL A 354 -9.08 5.70 -5.81
CA VAL A 354 -8.84 4.39 -5.19
C VAL A 354 -9.43 4.35 -3.77
N ALA A 355 -9.28 5.43 -2.99
CA ALA A 355 -9.86 5.57 -1.66
C ALA A 355 -11.39 5.44 -1.65
N ILE A 356 -12.07 6.16 -2.55
CA ILE A 356 -13.52 6.09 -2.72
C ILE A 356 -13.92 4.65 -3.08
N GLY A 357 -13.21 4.03 -4.04
CA GLY A 357 -13.49 2.66 -4.44
C GLY A 357 -13.35 1.65 -3.29
N ILE A 358 -12.28 1.74 -2.51
CA ILE A 358 -12.06 0.91 -1.31
C ILE A 358 -13.24 1.09 -0.32
N SER A 359 -13.65 2.34 -0.07
CA SER A 359 -14.76 2.68 0.84
C SER A 359 -16.08 2.03 0.43
N VAL A 360 -16.44 2.21 -0.85
CA VAL A 360 -17.71 1.74 -1.40
C VAL A 360 -17.74 0.21 -1.44
N GLY A 361 -16.63 -0.41 -1.87
CA GLY A 361 -16.52 -1.87 -1.97
C GLY A 361 -16.66 -2.57 -0.61
N LEU A 362 -15.90 -2.12 0.41
CA LEU A 362 -15.94 -2.70 1.75
C LEU A 362 -17.31 -2.56 2.42
N PHE A 363 -17.99 -1.44 2.19
CA PHE A 363 -19.31 -1.19 2.75
C PHE A 363 -20.39 -2.05 2.08
N ALA A 364 -20.39 -2.10 0.75
CA ALA A 364 -21.29 -2.96 -0.01
C ALA A 364 -21.13 -4.42 0.41
N ALA A 365 -19.89 -4.88 0.65
CA ALA A 365 -19.62 -6.22 1.15
C ALA A 365 -20.17 -6.46 2.56
N THR A 366 -20.12 -5.46 3.43
CA THR A 366 -20.64 -5.55 4.80
C THR A 366 -22.17 -5.67 4.78
N ILE A 367 -22.86 -4.89 3.96
CA ILE A 367 -24.31 -4.99 3.75
C ILE A 367 -24.68 -6.37 3.20
N ALA A 368 -23.92 -6.87 2.21
CA ALA A 368 -24.19 -8.16 1.59
C ALA A 368 -24.12 -9.33 2.60
N VAL A 369 -23.17 -9.31 3.54
CA VAL A 369 -23.01 -10.39 4.54
C VAL A 369 -23.90 -10.19 5.77
N TYR A 370 -24.16 -8.94 6.16
CA TYR A 370 -24.92 -8.58 7.36
C TYR A 370 -26.07 -7.58 7.07
N PRO A 371 -27.09 -7.98 6.29
CA PRO A 371 -28.13 -7.07 5.82
C PRO A 371 -28.99 -6.46 6.94
N PHE A 372 -29.14 -7.15 8.07
CA PHE A 372 -29.93 -6.68 9.22
C PHE A 372 -29.08 -6.16 10.39
N GLY A 373 -27.77 -5.94 10.18
CA GLY A 373 -26.82 -5.52 11.21
C GLY A 373 -26.51 -6.60 12.27
N LYS A 374 -25.49 -6.36 13.10
CA LYS A 374 -25.16 -7.21 14.26
C LYS A 374 -25.95 -6.72 15.48
N LYS A 375 -26.77 -7.60 16.09
CA LYS A 375 -27.66 -7.25 17.22
C LYS A 375 -26.95 -6.94 18.56
N ARG A 376 -25.68 -7.28 18.74
CA ARG A 376 -24.94 -7.15 20.03
C ARG A 376 -23.52 -6.58 19.88
N THR A 377 -23.21 -6.01 18.73
CA THR A 377 -21.85 -5.57 18.43
C THR A 377 -21.95 -4.42 17.45
N GLY A 378 -21.21 -3.34 17.68
CA GLY A 378 -21.24 -2.18 16.79
C GLY A 378 -21.02 -2.60 15.34
N LEU A 379 -21.62 -1.85 14.40
CA LEU A 379 -21.54 -2.09 12.95
C LEU A 379 -20.09 -2.32 12.48
N PHE A 380 -19.12 -1.75 13.21
CA PHE A 380 -17.67 -1.80 12.97
C PHE A 380 -16.85 -2.55 14.04
N THR A 381 -17.42 -3.57 14.69
CA THR A 381 -16.60 -4.66 15.29
C THR A 381 -16.21 -5.65 14.20
N LEU A 382 -15.51 -5.09 13.25
CA LEU A 382 -15.05 -5.63 11.99
C LEU A 382 -13.66 -6.22 12.23
#